data_AF-A0A845YME5-F1
#
_entry.id   AF-A0A845YME5-F1
#
_cell.length_a   1.000
_cell.length_b   1.000
_cell.length_c   1.000
_cell.angle_alpha   90.00
_cell.angle_beta   90.00
_cell.angle_gamma   90.00
#
_symmetry.space_group_name_H-M   'P 1'
#
loop_
_entity.id
_entity.type
_entity.pdbx_description
1 polymer ?
#
loop_
_entity_poly.entity_id
_entity_poly.type
_entity_poly.pdbx_seq_one_letter_code
_entity_poly.pdbx_strand_id
1 'polypeptide(L)'
;MQSSTALLERKSLSVAKTSKRKMLKRIGARYWQRLMRVGVPQKEAKELAIAVVRYNHLDCRPSFKEKRLIGRYCQHLCAVGLWHLELLLGS
;
A
#
# COMPACT_ATOMS: atom_id res chain seq x y z
N MET A 1 -18.07 29.03 26.74
CA MET A 1 -16.77 28.38 27.08
C MET A 1 -16.74 26.93 26.52
N GLN A 2 -16.75 26.74 25.18
CA GLN A 2 -16.81 25.38 24.56
C GLN A 2 -15.87 25.21 23.35
N SER A 3 -14.83 26.03 23.19
CA SER A 3 -14.01 26.05 21.97
C SER A 3 -12.68 25.28 22.04
N SER A 4 -12.27 24.78 23.21
CA SER A 4 -10.92 24.19 23.38
C SER A 4 -10.82 22.71 23.02
N THR A 5 -11.88 21.92 23.23
CA THR A 5 -11.86 20.47 22.98
C THR A 5 -11.87 20.14 21.48
N ALA A 6 -12.72 20.81 20.70
CA ALA A 6 -12.80 20.61 19.25
C ALA A 6 -11.51 21.00 18.50
N LEU A 7 -10.75 21.98 19.01
CA LEU A 7 -9.48 22.40 18.41
C LEU A 7 -8.34 21.40 18.70
N LEU A 8 -8.33 20.84 19.92
CA LEU A 8 -7.39 19.79 20.33
C LEU A 8 -7.63 18.49 19.56
N GLU A 9 -8.89 18.06 19.39
CA GLU A 9 -9.22 16.87 18.60
C GLU A 9 -8.81 17.01 17.12
N ARG A 10 -9.04 18.18 16.52
CA ARG A 10 -8.64 18.45 15.12
C ARG A 10 -7.12 18.40 14.92
N LYS A 11 -6.33 18.88 15.89
CA LYS A 11 -4.86 18.79 15.86
C LYS A 11 -4.39 17.34 16.04
N SER A 12 -4.98 16.58 16.95
CA SER A 12 -4.63 15.17 17.15
C SER A 12 -4.93 14.31 15.92
N LEU A 13 -6.07 14.53 15.27
CA LEU A 13 -6.45 13.84 14.03
C LEU A 13 -5.52 14.20 12.86
N SER A 14 -5.07 15.45 12.74
CA SER A 14 -4.18 15.89 11.65
C SER A 14 -2.75 15.35 11.82
N VAL A 15 -2.25 15.28 13.06
CA VAL A 15 -0.96 14.66 13.41
C VAL A 15 -1.01 13.14 13.20
N ALA A 16 -2.10 12.48 13.60
CA ALA A 16 -2.30 11.04 13.35
C ALA A 16 -2.34 10.72 11.84
N LYS A 17 -3.01 11.55 11.04
CA LYS A 17 -3.06 11.40 9.58
C LYS A 17 -1.69 11.57 8.92
N THR A 18 -0.88 12.54 9.36
CA THR A 18 0.49 12.71 8.83
C THR A 18 1.42 11.56 9.23
N SER A 19 1.28 11.05 10.46
CA SER A 19 2.01 9.87 10.93
C SER A 19 1.68 8.62 10.10
N LYS A 20 0.38 8.32 9.89
CA LYS A 20 -0.07 7.21 9.05
C LYS A 20 0.47 7.33 7.62
N ARG A 21 0.42 8.52 7.01
CA ARG A 21 0.96 8.76 5.66
C ARG A 21 2.47 8.49 5.58
N LYS A 22 3.25 8.94 6.57
CA LYS A 22 4.70 8.68 6.64
C LYS A 22 4.98 7.18 6.77
N MET A 23 4.22 6.47 7.60
CA MET A 23 4.34 5.01 7.77
C MET A 23 4.07 4.29 6.44
N LEU A 24 2.96 4.59 5.77
CA LEU A 24 2.60 3.95 4.49
C LEU A 24 3.64 4.21 3.40
N LYS A 25 4.21 5.42 3.33
CA LYS A 25 5.34 5.71 2.43
C LYS A 25 6.55 4.82 2.69
N ARG A 26 6.92 4.60 3.95
CA ARG A 26 8.05 3.72 4.31
C ARG A 26 7.77 2.26 3.99
N ILE A 27 6.54 1.80 4.18
CA ILE A 27 6.13 0.43 3.81
C ILE A 27 6.20 0.26 2.29
N GLY A 28 5.59 1.19 1.54
CA GLY A 28 5.63 1.17 0.08
C GLY A 28 7.05 1.20 -0.48
N ALA A 29 7.94 2.01 0.09
CA ALA A 29 9.35 2.03 -0.31
C ALA A 29 10.04 0.69 -0.08
N ARG A 30 9.77 0.01 1.05
CA ARG A 30 10.31 -1.33 1.34
C ARG A 30 9.78 -2.38 0.35
N TYR A 31 8.49 -2.34 0.02
CA TYR A 31 7.90 -3.26 -0.95
C TYR A 31 8.49 -3.06 -2.35
N TRP A 32 8.61 -1.80 -2.77
CA TRP A 32 9.22 -1.43 -4.05
C TRP A 32 10.67 -1.95 -4.16
N GLN A 33 11.49 -1.73 -3.13
CA GLN A 33 12.87 -2.24 -3.10
C GLN A 33 12.94 -3.77 -3.14
N ARG A 34 12.07 -4.47 -2.40
CA ARG A 34 12.02 -5.95 -2.42
C ARG A 34 11.68 -6.48 -3.81
N LEU A 35 10.69 -5.88 -4.47
CA LEU A 35 10.28 -6.26 -5.82
C LEU A 35 11.39 -6.05 -6.85
N MET A 36 12.10 -4.92 -6.78
CA MET A 36 13.24 -4.67 -7.66
C MET A 36 14.37 -5.69 -7.45
N ARG A 37 14.63 -6.11 -6.20
CA ARG A 37 15.68 -7.11 -5.89
C ARG A 37 15.40 -8.48 -6.50
N VAL A 38 14.13 -8.83 -6.72
CA VAL A 38 13.75 -10.09 -7.38
C VAL A 38 13.55 -9.93 -8.89
N GLY A 39 13.95 -8.79 -9.47
CA GLY A 39 13.96 -8.59 -10.92
C GLY A 39 12.72 -7.93 -11.51
N VAL A 40 11.79 -7.43 -10.70
CA VAL A 40 10.65 -6.65 -11.22
C VAL A 40 11.15 -5.30 -11.73
N PRO A 41 10.82 -4.89 -12.98
CA PRO A 41 11.26 -3.60 -13.50
C PRO A 41 10.71 -2.44 -12.67
N GLN A 42 11.45 -1.33 -12.63
CA GLN A 42 11.23 -0.25 -11.67
C GLN A 42 9.81 0.33 -11.68
N LYS A 43 9.23 0.50 -12.87
CA LYS A 43 7.89 1.07 -13.05
C LYS A 43 6.83 0.14 -12.47
N GLU A 44 6.87 -1.13 -12.84
CA GLU A 44 5.96 -2.18 -12.40
C GLU A 44 6.11 -2.44 -10.90
N ALA A 45 7.35 -2.45 -10.38
CA ALA A 45 7.62 -2.60 -8.97
C ALA A 45 6.97 -1.47 -8.14
N LYS A 46 6.99 -0.24 -8.65
CA LYS A 46 6.35 0.90 -8.01
C LYS A 46 4.82 0.77 -8.02
N GLU A 47 4.25 0.41 -9.17
CA GLU A 47 2.80 0.21 -9.31
C GLU A 47 2.31 -0.93 -8.40
N LEU A 48 3.02 -2.06 -8.35
CA LEU A 48 2.74 -3.19 -7.46
C LEU A 48 2.84 -2.80 -6.00
N ALA A 49 3.90 -2.11 -5.58
CA ALA A 49 4.06 -1.68 -4.20
C ALA A 49 2.90 -0.78 -3.75
N ILE A 50 2.44 0.12 -4.62
CA ILE A 50 1.27 0.97 -4.34
C ILE A 50 0.01 0.11 -4.21
N ALA A 51 -0.26 -0.79 -5.15
CA ALA A 51 -1.43 -1.66 -5.13
C ALA A 51 -1.49 -2.53 -3.85
N VAL A 52 -0.37 -3.14 -3.47
CA VAL A 52 -0.27 -3.98 -2.26
C VAL A 52 -0.43 -3.16 -0.99
N VAL A 53 0.16 -1.95 -0.90
CA VAL A 53 -0.05 -1.07 0.28
C VAL A 53 -1.50 -0.63 0.40
N ARG A 54 -2.13 -0.29 -0.73
CA ARG A 54 -3.55 0.11 -0.77
C ARG A 54 -4.45 -1.04 -0.32
N TYR A 55 -4.16 -2.25 -0.75
CA TYR A 55 -4.89 -3.44 -0.32
C TYR A 55 -4.69 -3.71 1.18
N ASN A 56 -3.44 -3.84 1.63
CA ASN A 56 -3.12 -4.30 2.99
C ASN A 56 -3.39 -3.28 4.11
N HIS A 57 -3.47 -1.98 3.79
CA HIS A 57 -3.51 -0.93 4.82
C HIS A 57 -4.59 0.14 4.63
N LEU A 58 -5.26 0.15 3.48
CA LEU A 58 -6.31 1.10 3.15
C LEU A 58 -7.61 0.42 2.71
N ASP A 59 -7.70 -0.92 2.84
CA ASP A 59 -8.85 -1.74 2.46
C ASP A 59 -9.35 -1.47 1.03
N CYS A 60 -8.44 -1.05 0.15
CA CYS A 60 -8.75 -0.69 -1.23
C CYS A 60 -8.51 -1.91 -2.13
N ARG A 61 -9.57 -2.41 -2.78
CA ARG A 61 -9.47 -3.49 -3.76
C ARG A 61 -8.64 -3.07 -4.98
N PRO A 62 -7.80 -3.95 -5.55
CA PRO A 62 -7.08 -3.67 -6.77
C PRO A 62 -8.04 -3.51 -7.96
N SER A 63 -7.80 -2.50 -8.79
CA SER A 63 -8.46 -2.33 -10.08
C SER A 63 -8.12 -3.46 -11.06
N PHE A 64 -8.88 -3.61 -12.15
CA PHE A 64 -8.61 -4.63 -13.16
C PHE A 64 -7.17 -4.57 -13.72
N LYS A 65 -6.65 -3.35 -13.95
CA LYS A 65 -5.26 -3.15 -14.42
C LYS A 65 -4.25 -3.63 -13.36
N GLU A 66 -4.48 -3.29 -12.08
CA GLU A 66 -3.64 -3.73 -10.96
C GLU A 66 -3.70 -5.25 -10.79
N LYS A 67 -4.87 -5.88 -10.91
CA LYS A 67 -5.02 -7.34 -10.88
C LYS A 67 -4.23 -8.02 -12.00
N ARG A 68 -4.29 -7.49 -13.22
CA ARG A 68 -3.51 -8.02 -14.35
C ARG A 68 -2.00 -7.90 -14.09
N LEU A 69 -1.56 -6.80 -13.49
CA LEU A 69 -0.17 -6.59 -13.11
C LEU A 69 0.26 -7.57 -12.00
N ILE A 70 -0.56 -7.71 -10.96
CA ILE A 70 -0.36 -8.66 -9.85
C ILE A 70 -0.28 -10.10 -10.38
N GLY A 71 -1.18 -10.48 -11.30
CA GLY A 71 -1.15 -11.80 -11.93
C GLY A 71 0.12 -12.04 -12.73
N ARG A 72 0.58 -11.05 -13.52
CA ARG A 72 1.84 -11.15 -14.29
C ARG A 72 3.06 -11.35 -13.38
N TYR A 73 3.09 -10.71 -12.21
CA TYR A 73 4.22 -10.76 -11.28
C TYR A 73 3.94 -11.61 -10.03
N CYS A 74 3.00 -12.56 -10.10
CA CYS A 74 2.56 -13.34 -8.94
C CYS A 74 3.72 -14.09 -8.27
N GLN A 75 4.58 -14.73 -9.07
CA GLN A 75 5.76 -15.44 -8.57
C GLN A 75 6.72 -14.52 -7.82
N HIS A 76 6.92 -13.30 -8.31
CA HIS A 76 7.79 -12.31 -7.68
C HIS A 76 7.19 -11.82 -6.36
N LEU A 77 5.88 -11.57 -6.33
CA LEU A 77 5.15 -11.22 -5.11
C LEU A 77 5.22 -12.34 -4.06
N CYS A 78 5.10 -13.61 -4.48
CA CYS A 78 5.30 -14.76 -3.60
C CYS A 78 6.73 -14.78 -3.02
N ALA A 79 7.74 -14.60 -3.88
CA ALA A 79 9.15 -14.64 -3.47
C ALA A 79 9.51 -13.59 -2.41
N VAL A 80 8.81 -12.45 -2.38
CA VAL A 80 9.05 -11.39 -1.40
C VAL A 80 8.03 -11.35 -0.26
N GLY A 81 7.15 -12.36 -0.17
CA GLY A 81 6.13 -12.48 0.88
C GLY A 81 5.06 -11.38 0.83
N LEU A 82 4.75 -10.86 -0.36
CA LEU A 82 3.72 -9.84 -0.60
C LEU A 82 2.46 -10.40 -1.29
N TRP A 83 2.41 -11.71 -1.49
CA TRP A 83 1.29 -12.37 -2.15
C TRP A 83 0.14 -12.63 -1.18
N HIS A 84 -1.08 -12.32 -1.63
CA HIS A 84 -2.33 -12.71 -0.99
C HIS A 84 -3.31 -13.17 -2.07
N LEU A 85 -3.91 -14.36 -1.92
CA LEU A 85 -4.82 -14.93 -2.92
C LEU A 85 -6.01 -14.01 -3.24
N GLU A 86 -6.49 -13.29 -2.23
CA GLU A 86 -7.59 -12.33 -2.33
C GLU A 86 -7.27 -11.09 -3.19
N LEU A 87 -6.00 -10.85 -3.53
CA LEU A 87 -5.61 -9.80 -4.47
C LEU A 87 -6.15 -10.06 -5.89
N LEU A 88 -6.34 -11.33 -6.26
CA LEU A 88 -6.87 -11.72 -7.56
C LEU A 88 -8.36 -12.09 -7.51
N LEU A 89 -8.85 -12.61 -6.39
CA LEU A 89 -10.18 -13.23 -6.29
C LEU A 89 -11.32 -12.27 -5.95
N GLY A 90 -11.08 -10.97 -5.79
CA GLY A 90 -12.15 -10.02 -5.52
C GLY A 90 -13.03 -9.77 -6.75
N SER A 91 -14.11 -10.54 -6.92
CA SER A 91 -15.22 -10.25 -7.85
C SER A 91 -15.90 -8.92 -7.51
#